data_AF-A0A5Q4EPF3-F1
#
_entry.id   AF-A0A5Q4EPF3-F1
#
_cell.length_a   1.000
_cell.length_b   1.000
_cell.length_c   1.000
_cell.angle_alpha   90.00
_cell.angle_beta   90.00
_cell.angle_gamma   90.00
#
_symmetry.space_group_name_H-M   'P 1'
#
loop_
_entity.id
_entity.type
_entity.pdbx_description
1 polymer ?
#
loop_
_entity_poly.entity_id
_entity_poly.type
_entity_poly.pdbx_seq_one_letter_code
_entity_poly.pdbx_strand_id
1 'polypeptide(L)'
;MFIMAAMLTDGAAAAAPDVEALERDLALELRLLSPAVISNWKSIEVEISIVNRSKDTAYHVVLPGDGSWADWREPYIYYTAERQLAPNGDWVDLPRRGMLRCGLYDADWRDEVVFLAPGESAGFHSIEPRVFISTSAAGTYRLRAHYEYKARPALRSFMDRTPLPEDEAFGMLRGYPPIRLVSNTVEFRVQSPLRLIVTPKRDLIEGQPARFSDLVDIALRNDGDQPIEIASTGRPALQHGKHWPSLRILSNQRRLSIDKPTPTHDRGESFLINPGESISLVGDSPAASGHDAVLLYDSELNRSITVPVFMLFRQPGWRYEIPSEPIELVVRPGEPPS
;
A
#
# COMPACT_ATOMS: atom_id res chain seq x y z
N MET A 1 -30.83 0.66 -26.95
CA MET A 1 -31.79 1.77 -27.13
C MET A 1 -32.36 2.08 -25.75
N PHE A 2 -31.66 2.92 -24.98
CA PHE A 2 -32.10 3.36 -23.66
C PHE A 2 -33.05 4.55 -23.85
N ILE A 3 -34.29 4.42 -23.39
CA ILE A 3 -35.25 5.52 -23.36
C ILE A 3 -34.88 6.38 -22.15
N MET A 4 -34.16 7.48 -22.36
CA MET A 4 -34.05 8.55 -21.36
C MET A 4 -35.38 9.28 -21.31
N ALA A 5 -36.27 8.85 -20.42
CA ALA A 5 -37.41 9.65 -20.01
C ALA A 5 -36.89 10.80 -19.15
N ALA A 6 -36.69 11.96 -19.77
CA ALA A 6 -36.43 13.21 -19.06
C ALA A 6 -37.71 13.62 -18.31
N MET A 7 -37.88 13.14 -17.08
CA MET A 7 -38.82 13.73 -16.14
C MET A 7 -38.27 15.08 -15.69
N LEU A 8 -38.62 16.12 -16.44
CA LEU A 8 -38.51 17.51 -16.01
C LEU A 8 -39.64 17.77 -15.00
N THR A 9 -39.42 17.46 -13.73
CA THR A 9 -40.29 17.90 -12.64
C THR A 9 -39.93 19.33 -12.27
N ASP A 10 -40.93 20.23 -12.30
CA ASP A 10 -40.81 21.61 -11.82
C ASP A 10 -40.36 21.63 -10.35
N GLY A 11 -39.08 21.95 -10.17
CA GLY A 11 -38.37 21.83 -8.90
C GLY A 11 -38.69 22.98 -7.95
N ALA A 12 -39.67 22.78 -7.07
CA ALA A 12 -39.53 23.33 -5.74
C ALA A 12 -38.20 22.78 -5.19
N ALA A 13 -37.28 23.67 -4.79
CA ALA A 13 -36.02 23.27 -4.20
C ALA A 13 -36.31 22.28 -3.08
N ALA A 14 -36.03 20.99 -3.32
CA ALA A 14 -36.25 19.96 -2.33
C ALA A 14 -35.51 20.41 -1.06
N ALA A 15 -36.21 20.40 0.07
CA ALA A 15 -35.57 20.71 1.33
C ALA A 15 -34.33 19.82 1.47
N ALA A 16 -33.23 20.40 1.95
CA ALA A 16 -32.01 19.65 2.16
C ALA A 16 -32.31 18.41 3.02
N PRO A 17 -31.79 17.24 2.65
CA PRO A 17 -32.02 16.04 3.44
C PRO A 17 -31.39 16.18 4.83
N ASP A 18 -32.07 15.65 5.84
CA ASP A 18 -31.52 15.55 7.18
C ASP A 18 -30.42 14.47 7.27
N VAL A 19 -29.47 14.65 8.18
CA VAL A 19 -28.32 13.75 8.35
C VAL A 19 -28.75 12.34 8.73
N GLU A 20 -29.76 12.19 9.60
CA GLU A 20 -30.25 10.88 10.01
C GLU A 20 -30.91 10.13 8.84
N ALA A 21 -31.56 10.86 7.93
CA ALA A 21 -32.13 10.30 6.71
C ALA A 21 -31.03 9.80 5.77
N LEU A 22 -29.98 10.60 5.56
CA LEU A 22 -28.83 10.21 4.74
C LEU A 22 -28.12 8.98 5.30
N GLU A 23 -27.83 8.93 6.60
CA GLU A 23 -27.13 7.79 7.23
C GLU A 23 -27.95 6.51 7.24
N ARG A 24 -29.28 6.62 7.32
CA ARG A 24 -30.19 5.48 7.21
C ARG A 24 -30.30 4.96 5.78
N ASP A 25 -30.44 5.88 4.82
CA ASP A 25 -30.81 5.54 3.45
C ASP A 25 -29.58 5.27 2.58
N LEU A 26 -28.44 5.93 2.82
CA LEU A 26 -27.20 5.67 2.09
C LEU A 26 -26.34 4.66 2.83
N ALA A 27 -25.73 3.75 2.08
CA ALA A 27 -24.75 2.83 2.61
C ALA A 27 -23.52 2.73 1.72
N LEU A 28 -22.36 2.58 2.35
CA LEU A 28 -21.14 2.22 1.66
C LEU A 28 -21.02 0.69 1.67
N GLU A 29 -20.74 0.09 0.53
CA GLU A 29 -20.53 -1.34 0.41
C GLU A 29 -19.12 -1.61 -0.11
N LEU A 30 -18.44 -2.57 0.53
CA LEU A 30 -17.09 -3.00 0.21
C LEU A 30 -17.14 -4.48 -0.13
N ARG A 31 -16.63 -4.83 -1.32
CA ARG A 31 -16.54 -6.22 -1.79
C ARG A 31 -15.09 -6.57 -2.12
N LEU A 32 -14.65 -7.73 -1.63
CA LEU A 32 -13.35 -8.29 -2.03
C LEU A 32 -13.46 -8.87 -3.43
N LEU A 33 -12.61 -8.42 -4.35
CA LEU A 33 -12.46 -9.00 -5.68
C LEU A 33 -11.33 -10.03 -5.71
N SER A 34 -10.31 -9.83 -4.88
CA SER A 34 -9.23 -10.80 -4.66
C SER A 34 -9.73 -12.11 -4.02
N PRO A 35 -8.97 -13.21 -4.13
CA PRO A 35 -9.24 -14.41 -3.34
C PRO A 35 -9.22 -14.13 -1.84
N ALA A 36 -9.94 -14.92 -1.05
CA ALA A 36 -9.96 -14.79 0.41
C ALA A 36 -8.59 -15.04 1.07
N VAL A 37 -7.67 -15.72 0.38
CA VAL A 37 -6.28 -15.88 0.79
C VAL A 37 -5.37 -15.15 -0.21
N ILE A 38 -4.70 -14.11 0.26
CA ILE A 38 -3.91 -13.19 -0.55
C ILE A 38 -2.45 -13.31 -0.13
N SER A 39 -1.55 -13.58 -1.07
CA SER A 39 -0.12 -13.47 -0.77
C SER A 39 0.25 -12.01 -0.46
N ASN A 40 1.13 -11.79 0.50
CA ASN A 40 1.52 -10.44 0.91
C ASN A 40 2.29 -9.64 -0.15
N TRP A 41 2.56 -10.18 -1.33
CA TRP A 41 3.01 -9.42 -2.52
C TRP A 41 1.94 -9.26 -3.61
N LYS A 42 0.71 -9.73 -3.42
CA LYS A 42 -0.40 -9.49 -4.36
C LYS A 42 -1.24 -8.29 -3.90
N SER A 43 -1.86 -7.62 -4.87
CA SER A 43 -2.79 -6.53 -4.61
C SER A 43 -4.00 -6.99 -3.79
N ILE A 44 -4.58 -6.08 -3.00
CA ILE A 44 -5.89 -6.28 -2.38
C ILE A 44 -6.92 -5.56 -3.25
N GLU A 45 -7.46 -6.28 -4.22
CA GLU A 45 -8.45 -5.75 -5.13
C GLU A 45 -9.82 -5.74 -4.45
N VAL A 46 -10.42 -4.55 -4.39
CA VAL A 46 -11.73 -4.31 -3.80
C VAL A 46 -12.58 -3.48 -4.75
N GLU A 47 -13.89 -3.66 -4.62
CA GLU A 47 -14.90 -2.79 -5.20
C GLU A 47 -15.60 -2.04 -4.09
N ILE A 48 -15.82 -0.73 -4.28
CA ILE A 48 -16.61 0.10 -3.37
C ILE A 48 -17.76 0.70 -4.15
N SER A 49 -18.94 0.68 -3.54
CA SER A 49 -20.13 1.36 -4.04
C SER A 49 -20.85 2.12 -2.93
N ILE A 50 -21.53 3.21 -3.30
CA ILE A 50 -22.56 3.82 -2.46
C ILE A 50 -23.91 3.36 -2.99
N VAL A 51 -24.74 2.86 -2.09
CA VAL A 51 -26.07 2.31 -2.40
C VAL A 51 -27.13 3.17 -1.73
N ASN A 52 -28.13 3.57 -2.51
CA ASN A 52 -29.34 4.18 -1.97
C ASN A 52 -30.34 3.08 -1.61
N ARG A 53 -30.49 2.82 -0.31
CA ARG A 53 -31.41 1.86 0.30
C ARG A 53 -32.81 2.43 0.53
N SER A 54 -33.02 3.73 0.28
CA SER A 54 -34.35 4.31 0.34
C SER A 54 -35.27 3.65 -0.67
N LYS A 55 -36.57 3.64 -0.37
CA LYS A 55 -37.61 3.08 -1.23
C LYS A 55 -38.25 4.13 -2.13
N ASP A 56 -38.14 5.40 -1.76
CA ASP A 56 -38.88 6.52 -2.36
C ASP A 56 -38.06 7.81 -2.47
N THR A 57 -36.94 7.90 -1.77
CA THR A 57 -36.11 9.11 -1.76
C THR A 57 -34.87 8.91 -2.62
N ALA A 58 -34.62 9.86 -3.53
CA ALA A 58 -33.39 9.91 -4.30
C ALA A 58 -32.38 10.88 -3.65
N TYR A 59 -31.09 10.62 -3.85
CA TYR A 59 -30.02 11.41 -3.25
C TYR A 59 -28.97 11.80 -4.28
N HIS A 60 -28.39 12.99 -4.11
CA HIS A 60 -27.12 13.32 -4.77
C HIS A 60 -25.97 12.86 -3.89
N VAL A 61 -24.91 12.32 -4.51
CA VAL A 61 -23.66 11.95 -3.83
C VAL A 61 -22.47 12.36 -4.70
N VAL A 62 -21.36 12.76 -4.08
CA VAL A 62 -20.11 12.99 -4.82
C VAL A 62 -19.36 11.66 -4.95
N LEU A 63 -18.98 11.27 -6.16
CA LEU A 63 -18.07 10.16 -6.33
C LEU A 63 -16.62 10.58 -5.99
N PRO A 64 -15.84 9.72 -5.34
CA PRO A 64 -14.43 10.00 -5.08
C PRO A 64 -13.63 10.20 -6.36
N GLY A 65 -12.78 11.23 -6.35
CA GLY A 65 -11.89 11.58 -7.44
C GLY A 65 -10.43 11.65 -6.99
N ASP A 66 -9.59 12.18 -7.88
CA ASP A 66 -8.19 12.46 -7.56
C ASP A 66 -8.09 13.42 -6.35
N GLY A 67 -7.39 13.01 -5.28
CA GLY A 67 -7.17 13.84 -4.09
C GLY A 67 -8.15 13.55 -2.96
N SER A 68 -9.24 12.82 -3.24
CA SER A 68 -10.19 12.34 -2.23
C SER A 68 -9.54 11.46 -1.16
N TRP A 69 -8.45 10.78 -1.44
CA TRP A 69 -7.74 9.94 -0.47
C TRP A 69 -6.73 10.67 0.42
N ALA A 70 -6.38 11.90 0.05
CA ALA A 70 -5.46 12.75 0.78
C ALA A 70 -6.19 13.86 1.55
N ASP A 71 -7.53 13.82 1.55
CA ASP A 71 -8.38 14.83 2.18
C ASP A 71 -8.27 16.23 1.54
N TRP A 72 -7.88 16.29 0.26
CA TRP A 72 -7.64 17.54 -0.46
C TRP A 72 -8.89 18.09 -1.17
N ARG A 73 -9.93 17.28 -1.30
CA ARG A 73 -11.22 17.60 -1.92
C ARG A 73 -12.33 16.73 -1.31
N GLU A 74 -13.58 16.98 -1.69
CA GLU A 74 -14.70 16.11 -1.35
C GLU A 74 -14.87 14.98 -2.38
N PRO A 75 -15.37 13.80 -1.94
CA PRO A 75 -15.41 13.33 -0.56
C PRO A 75 -14.01 12.93 -0.07
N TYR A 76 -13.82 12.75 1.23
CA TYR A 76 -12.65 12.08 1.80
C TYR A 76 -12.86 10.57 1.88
N ILE A 77 -11.94 9.77 1.31
CA ILE A 77 -11.99 8.30 1.32
C ILE A 77 -10.72 7.72 1.94
N TYR A 78 -10.88 6.74 2.82
CA TYR A 78 -9.76 5.99 3.38
C TYR A 78 -10.19 4.60 3.83
N TYR A 79 -9.20 3.79 4.18
CA TYR A 79 -9.43 2.47 4.77
C TYR A 79 -8.93 2.42 6.20
N THR A 80 -9.61 1.61 7.00
CA THR A 80 -9.12 1.12 8.29
C THR A 80 -9.04 -0.40 8.24
N ALA A 81 -8.09 -0.98 8.96
CA ALA A 81 -8.02 -2.41 9.08
C ALA A 81 -7.62 -2.85 10.47
N GLU A 82 -8.08 -4.04 10.84
CA GLU A 82 -7.68 -4.76 12.03
C GLU A 82 -6.94 -6.03 11.60
N ARG A 83 -5.98 -6.48 12.41
CA ARG A 83 -5.32 -7.78 12.23
C ARG A 83 -5.57 -8.64 13.45
N GLN A 84 -5.90 -9.90 13.22
CA GLN A 84 -6.02 -10.88 14.28
C GLN A 84 -4.63 -11.26 14.82
N LEU A 85 -4.43 -11.14 16.13
CA LEU A 85 -3.25 -11.62 16.84
C LEU A 85 -3.40 -13.11 17.15
N ALA A 86 -2.41 -13.90 16.73
CA ALA A 86 -2.25 -15.25 17.22
C ALA A 86 -1.52 -15.24 18.58
N PRO A 87 -1.84 -16.17 19.50
CA PRO A 87 -2.85 -17.22 19.41
C PRO A 87 -4.24 -16.86 19.98
N ASN A 88 -4.37 -15.72 20.67
CA ASN A 88 -5.55 -15.41 21.48
C ASN A 88 -6.79 -15.02 20.67
N GLY A 89 -6.63 -14.69 19.39
CA GLY A 89 -7.72 -14.30 18.50
C GLY A 89 -8.14 -12.84 18.63
N ASP A 90 -7.47 -12.06 19.48
CA ASP A 90 -7.69 -10.63 19.67
C ASP A 90 -7.45 -9.85 18.37
N TRP A 91 -8.24 -8.82 18.12
CA TRP A 91 -8.07 -7.94 16.96
C TRP A 91 -7.33 -6.67 17.39
N VAL A 92 -6.32 -6.27 16.61
CA VAL A 92 -5.62 -5.00 16.79
C VAL A 92 -5.75 -4.11 15.58
N ASP A 93 -6.06 -2.83 15.82
CA ASP A 93 -6.07 -1.81 14.79
C ASP A 93 -4.69 -1.66 14.16
N LEU A 94 -4.67 -1.57 12.83
CA LEU A 94 -3.46 -1.25 12.09
C LEU A 94 -3.33 0.27 11.96
N PRO A 95 -2.14 0.83 12.20
CA PRO A 95 -1.92 2.25 12.05
C PRO A 95 -2.14 2.66 10.59
N ARG A 96 -2.94 3.71 10.40
CA ARG A 96 -3.16 4.31 9.09
C ARG A 96 -1.92 5.07 8.64
N ARG A 97 -1.51 4.87 7.39
CA ARG A 97 -0.43 5.58 6.73
C ARG A 97 -1.01 6.81 6.04
N GLY A 98 -0.34 7.95 6.21
CA GLY A 98 -0.60 9.12 5.37
C GLY A 98 -0.15 8.84 3.95
N MET A 99 -0.92 9.29 2.96
CA MET A 99 -0.50 9.22 1.58
C MET A 99 0.39 10.41 1.24
N LEU A 100 1.55 10.12 0.63
CA LEU A 100 2.40 11.14 0.02
C LEU A 100 2.17 11.10 -1.49
N ARG A 101 1.61 12.18 -2.05
CA ARG A 101 1.40 12.34 -3.49
C ARG A 101 1.89 13.72 -3.94
N CYS A 102 2.24 13.84 -5.23
CA CYS A 102 2.32 15.14 -5.88
C CYS A 102 0.95 15.85 -5.81
N GLY A 103 0.94 17.14 -5.49
CA GLY A 103 -0.28 17.92 -5.25
C GLY A 103 -1.07 18.30 -6.51
N LEU A 104 -0.91 17.57 -7.62
CA LEU A 104 -1.71 17.76 -8.83
C LEU A 104 -2.96 16.87 -8.71
N TYR A 105 -4.12 17.49 -8.57
CA TYR A 105 -5.43 16.84 -8.47
C TYR A 105 -6.53 17.75 -9.01
N ASP A 106 -7.71 17.20 -9.27
CA ASP A 106 -8.88 18.02 -9.62
C ASP A 106 -9.59 18.48 -8.35
N ALA A 107 -9.51 19.76 -8.04
CA ALA A 107 -10.08 20.30 -6.80
C ALA A 107 -11.57 20.65 -6.91
N ASP A 108 -12.10 20.72 -8.14
CA ASP A 108 -13.51 21.01 -8.37
C ASP A 108 -14.29 19.70 -8.41
N TRP A 109 -14.86 19.31 -7.27
CA TRP A 109 -15.51 18.01 -7.13
C TRP A 109 -16.94 17.95 -7.68
N ARG A 110 -17.45 19.06 -8.20
CA ARG A 110 -18.88 19.22 -8.48
C ARG A 110 -19.32 18.49 -9.75
N ASP A 111 -18.40 18.15 -10.63
CA ASP A 111 -18.67 17.40 -11.86
C ASP A 111 -18.75 15.88 -11.62
N GLU A 112 -18.27 15.37 -10.47
CA GLU A 112 -18.47 13.98 -10.07
C GLU A 112 -19.69 13.76 -9.14
N VAL A 113 -20.60 14.75 -9.07
CA VAL A 113 -21.89 14.57 -8.39
C VAL A 113 -22.82 13.71 -9.24
N VAL A 114 -23.25 12.58 -8.68
CA VAL A 114 -24.22 11.68 -9.31
C VAL A 114 -25.54 11.67 -8.55
N PHE A 115 -26.61 11.35 -9.26
CA PHE A 115 -27.95 11.15 -8.70
C PHE A 115 -28.18 9.65 -8.52
N LEU A 116 -28.60 9.23 -7.33
CA LEU A 116 -28.94 7.86 -7.00
C LEU A 116 -30.43 7.75 -6.75
N ALA A 117 -31.16 7.14 -7.69
CA ALA A 117 -32.56 6.77 -7.49
C ALA A 117 -32.73 5.75 -6.36
N PRO A 118 -33.95 5.57 -5.82
CA PRO A 118 -34.23 4.50 -4.86
C PRO A 118 -33.77 3.12 -5.36
N GLY A 119 -32.93 2.44 -4.58
CA GLY A 119 -32.35 1.13 -4.93
C GLY A 119 -31.15 1.19 -5.88
N GLU A 120 -30.75 2.36 -6.36
CA GLU A 120 -29.59 2.51 -7.25
C GLU A 120 -28.27 2.50 -6.47
N SER A 121 -27.20 2.14 -7.16
CA SER A 121 -25.84 2.17 -6.62
C SER A 121 -24.87 2.78 -7.63
N ALA A 122 -23.89 3.54 -7.15
CA ALA A 122 -22.74 3.96 -7.95
C ALA A 122 -21.46 3.36 -7.38
N GLY A 123 -20.78 2.56 -8.21
CA GLY A 123 -19.43 2.08 -7.93
C GLY A 123 -18.39 3.14 -8.27
N PHE A 124 -17.28 3.15 -7.54
CA PHE A 124 -16.15 4.02 -7.85
C PHE A 124 -14.83 3.29 -7.65
N HIS A 125 -13.82 3.70 -8.42
CA HIS A 125 -12.47 3.22 -8.22
C HIS A 125 -11.85 3.89 -7.00
N SER A 126 -11.32 3.08 -6.10
CA SER A 126 -10.52 3.56 -4.98
C SER A 126 -9.09 3.11 -5.15
N ILE A 127 -8.17 3.87 -4.57
CA ILE A 127 -6.78 3.47 -4.50
C ILE A 127 -6.65 2.17 -3.69
N GLU A 128 -5.63 1.39 -4.02
CA GLU A 128 -5.35 0.13 -3.35
C GLU A 128 -5.26 0.30 -1.82
N PRO A 129 -5.97 -0.53 -1.01
CA PRO A 129 -6.03 -0.37 0.45
C PRO A 129 -4.66 -0.29 1.12
N ARG A 130 -3.64 -0.98 0.58
CA ARG A 130 -2.27 -1.03 1.12
C ARG A 130 -1.55 0.31 1.11
N VAL A 131 -2.05 1.31 0.38
CA VAL A 131 -1.52 2.66 0.49
C VAL A 131 -1.81 3.26 1.87
N PHE A 132 -2.90 2.83 2.52
CA PHE A 132 -3.29 3.29 3.85
C PHE A 132 -2.91 2.34 4.99
N ILE A 133 -2.75 1.05 4.73
CA ILE A 133 -2.49 0.04 5.78
C ILE A 133 -1.28 -0.84 5.45
N SER A 134 -0.49 -1.20 6.47
CA SER A 134 0.62 -2.13 6.28
C SER A 134 0.14 -3.57 6.45
N THR A 135 0.17 -4.36 5.38
CA THR A 135 -0.22 -5.78 5.36
C THR A 135 0.97 -6.69 5.06
N SER A 136 2.18 -6.32 5.48
CA SER A 136 3.38 -7.13 5.24
C SER A 136 3.37 -8.45 6.01
N ALA A 137 2.78 -8.46 7.20
CA ALA A 137 2.69 -9.66 8.04
C ALA A 137 1.59 -10.61 7.57
N ALA A 138 1.86 -11.92 7.66
CA ALA A 138 0.81 -12.92 7.52
C ALA A 138 -0.21 -12.84 8.68
N GLY A 139 -1.46 -13.25 8.43
CA GLY A 139 -2.52 -13.25 9.42
C GLY A 139 -3.92 -13.05 8.81
N THR A 140 -4.95 -13.04 9.66
CA THR A 140 -6.32 -12.70 9.25
C THR A 140 -6.54 -11.20 9.44
N TYR A 141 -7.19 -10.56 8.49
CA TYR A 141 -7.42 -9.12 8.43
C TYR A 141 -8.91 -8.83 8.26
N ARG A 142 -9.35 -7.72 8.87
CA ARG A 142 -10.64 -7.07 8.64
C ARG A 142 -10.41 -5.73 7.99
N LEU A 143 -11.13 -5.43 6.93
CA LEU A 143 -11.01 -4.18 6.19
C LEU A 143 -12.37 -3.47 6.14
N ARG A 144 -12.34 -2.15 6.31
CA ARG A 144 -13.48 -1.25 6.10
C ARG A 144 -13.04 -0.05 5.27
N ALA A 145 -13.88 0.37 4.34
CA ALA A 145 -13.78 1.66 3.66
C ALA A 145 -14.59 2.71 4.42
N HIS A 146 -14.14 3.96 4.33
CA HIS A 146 -14.80 5.12 4.91
C HIS A 146 -15.02 6.15 3.81
N TYR A 147 -16.20 6.76 3.81
CA TYR A 147 -16.60 7.87 2.97
C TYR A 147 -17.02 9.02 3.87
N GLU A 148 -16.40 10.19 3.71
CA GLU A 148 -16.72 11.38 4.48
C GLU A 148 -16.95 12.55 3.51
N TYR A 149 -18.19 12.99 3.37
CA TYR A 149 -18.50 14.28 2.77
C TYR A 149 -18.53 15.30 3.91
N LYS A 150 -17.63 16.27 3.91
CA LYS A 150 -17.49 17.25 5.00
C LYS A 150 -18.20 18.57 4.72
N ALA A 151 -18.95 18.64 3.63
CA ALA A 151 -19.56 19.87 3.12
C ALA A 151 -18.54 21.02 3.02
N ARG A 152 -17.32 20.75 2.52
CA ARG A 152 -16.38 21.82 2.18
C ARG A 152 -16.69 22.39 0.79
N PRO A 153 -16.63 23.73 0.64
CA PRO A 153 -16.85 24.36 -0.65
C PRO A 153 -15.81 23.90 -1.68
N ALA A 154 -16.22 23.69 -2.92
CA ALA A 154 -15.32 23.36 -4.02
C ALA A 154 -14.32 24.50 -4.31
N LEU A 155 -13.15 24.11 -4.79
CA LEU A 155 -12.14 25.03 -5.33
C LEU A 155 -12.19 24.92 -6.86
N ARG A 156 -11.82 26.01 -7.58
CA ARG A 156 -11.74 25.97 -9.04
C ARG A 156 -10.50 25.21 -9.54
N SER A 157 -9.42 25.20 -8.76
CA SER A 157 -8.17 24.52 -9.06
C SER A 157 -7.43 24.13 -7.77
N PHE A 158 -6.58 23.11 -7.83
CA PHE A 158 -5.71 22.70 -6.72
C PHE A 158 -4.70 23.78 -6.29
N MET A 159 -4.47 24.79 -7.14
CA MET A 159 -3.61 25.94 -6.82
C MET A 159 -4.34 27.04 -6.05
N ASP A 160 -5.68 27.02 -6.07
CA ASP A 160 -6.48 28.05 -5.43
C ASP A 160 -6.54 27.82 -3.92
N ARG A 161 -6.49 28.91 -3.17
CA ARG A 161 -6.68 28.90 -1.71
C ARG A 161 -8.03 29.44 -1.28
N THR A 162 -8.72 30.08 -2.21
CA THR A 162 -10.01 30.72 -1.98
C THR A 162 -11.09 29.83 -2.59
N PRO A 163 -12.10 29.41 -1.80
CA PRO A 163 -13.22 28.67 -2.34
C PRO A 163 -14.04 29.48 -3.33
N LEU A 164 -14.82 28.78 -4.14
CA LEU A 164 -15.84 29.41 -4.98
C LEU A 164 -16.87 30.17 -4.12
N PRO A 165 -17.57 31.16 -4.70
CA PRO A 165 -18.72 31.80 -4.05
C PRO A 165 -19.74 30.76 -3.54
N GLU A 166 -20.39 31.03 -2.41
CA GLU A 166 -21.25 30.07 -1.71
C GLU A 166 -22.38 29.50 -2.59
N ASP A 167 -22.93 30.32 -3.48
CA ASP A 167 -23.94 29.89 -4.44
C ASP A 167 -23.38 28.92 -5.51
N GLU A 168 -22.11 28.99 -5.83
CA GLU A 168 -21.51 28.06 -6.79
C GLU A 168 -20.86 26.84 -6.12
N ALA A 169 -20.32 27.02 -4.90
CA ALA A 169 -19.34 26.13 -4.30
C ALA A 169 -19.85 24.71 -3.99
N PHE A 170 -21.17 24.51 -3.90
CA PHE A 170 -21.77 23.24 -3.53
C PHE A 170 -22.53 22.54 -4.66
N GLY A 171 -22.76 23.22 -5.79
CA GLY A 171 -23.53 22.68 -6.90
C GLY A 171 -24.86 22.04 -6.47
N MET A 172 -25.09 20.80 -6.90
CA MET A 172 -26.30 20.00 -6.56
C MET A 172 -26.37 19.56 -5.09
N LEU A 173 -25.29 19.70 -4.32
CA LEU A 173 -25.25 19.37 -2.89
C LEU A 173 -25.43 20.58 -1.99
N ARG A 174 -25.89 21.72 -2.52
CA ARG A 174 -26.20 22.89 -1.69
C ARG A 174 -27.20 22.51 -0.59
N GLY A 175 -26.81 22.77 0.65
CA GLY A 175 -27.61 22.46 1.85
C GLY A 175 -27.44 21.05 2.39
N TYR A 176 -26.78 20.12 1.68
CA TYR A 176 -26.51 18.79 2.21
C TYR A 176 -25.61 18.89 3.46
N PRO A 177 -25.98 18.23 4.58
CA PRO A 177 -25.14 18.20 5.77
C PRO A 177 -23.90 17.32 5.53
N PRO A 178 -22.85 17.47 6.34
CA PRO A 178 -21.77 16.50 6.39
C PRO A 178 -22.29 15.10 6.71
N ILE A 179 -21.75 14.08 6.04
CA ILE A 179 -22.10 12.68 6.29
C ILE A 179 -20.86 11.80 6.33
N ARG A 180 -20.93 10.74 7.13
CA ARG A 180 -19.91 9.71 7.20
C ARG A 180 -20.53 8.34 7.03
N LEU A 181 -20.11 7.63 5.99
CA LEU A 181 -20.49 6.25 5.74
C LEU A 181 -19.31 5.33 6.00
N VAL A 182 -19.56 4.20 6.65
CA VAL A 182 -18.58 3.14 6.87
C VAL A 182 -19.09 1.88 6.20
N SER A 183 -18.22 1.20 5.47
CA SER A 183 -18.64 -0.01 4.76
C SER A 183 -18.92 -1.18 5.69
N ASN A 184 -19.55 -2.22 5.16
CA ASN A 184 -19.46 -3.55 5.74
C ASN A 184 -17.99 -3.98 5.93
N THR A 185 -17.76 -4.92 6.84
CA THR A 185 -16.42 -5.48 7.06
C THR A 185 -16.15 -6.59 6.05
N VAL A 186 -14.98 -6.54 5.42
CA VAL A 186 -14.46 -7.63 4.58
C VAL A 186 -13.34 -8.34 5.33
N GLU A 187 -13.43 -9.66 5.42
CA GLU A 187 -12.40 -10.50 6.03
C GLU A 187 -11.60 -11.25 4.97
N PHE A 188 -10.28 -11.31 5.15
CA PHE A 188 -9.37 -12.09 4.31
C PHE A 188 -8.12 -12.51 5.08
N ARG A 189 -7.39 -13.48 4.55
CA ARG A 189 -6.11 -13.94 5.09
C ARG A 189 -4.97 -13.48 4.21
N VAL A 190 -3.96 -12.88 4.83
CA VAL A 190 -2.68 -12.63 4.20
C VAL A 190 -1.73 -13.77 4.52
N GLN A 191 -1.06 -14.32 3.51
CA GLN A 191 0.01 -15.30 3.67
C GLN A 191 1.36 -14.73 3.27
N SER A 192 2.43 -15.21 3.92
CA SER A 192 3.82 -14.91 3.56
C SER A 192 4.55 -16.21 3.19
N PRO A 193 4.31 -16.79 2.00
CA PRO A 193 4.99 -18.02 1.60
C PRO A 193 6.50 -17.88 1.46
N LEU A 194 7.01 -16.66 1.30
CA LEU A 194 8.44 -16.43 1.13
C LEU A 194 9.06 -16.04 2.47
N ARG A 195 10.16 -16.72 2.82
CA ARG A 195 10.98 -16.42 4.00
C ARG A 195 12.39 -16.04 3.57
N LEU A 196 12.88 -14.93 4.10
CA LEU A 196 14.26 -14.50 3.93
C LEU A 196 15.12 -15.14 5.02
N ILE A 197 16.06 -15.98 4.61
CA ILE A 197 17.01 -16.65 5.49
C ILE A 197 18.36 -15.96 5.32
N VAL A 198 18.95 -15.56 6.44
CA VAL A 198 20.28 -14.92 6.46
C VAL A 198 21.15 -15.68 7.42
N THR A 199 22.28 -16.17 6.94
CA THR A 199 23.22 -17.01 7.71
C THR A 199 24.59 -16.35 7.72
N PRO A 200 25.13 -15.94 8.88
CA PRO A 200 26.52 -15.47 8.99
C PRO A 200 27.50 -16.57 8.58
N LYS A 201 28.53 -16.21 7.81
CA LYS A 201 29.59 -17.13 7.34
C LYS A 201 30.91 -16.88 8.07
N ARG A 202 31.27 -15.60 8.20
CA ARG A 202 32.52 -15.16 8.83
C ARG A 202 32.35 -13.82 9.51
N ASP A 203 33.28 -13.55 10.41
CA ASP A 203 33.34 -12.29 11.13
C ASP A 203 33.84 -11.16 10.21
N LEU A 204 33.38 -9.95 10.47
CA LEU A 204 33.88 -8.74 9.83
C LEU A 204 35.18 -8.32 10.51
N ILE A 205 36.22 -8.00 9.74
CA ILE A 205 37.49 -7.50 10.29
C ILE A 205 37.49 -5.98 10.22
N GLU A 206 37.76 -5.33 11.35
CA GLU A 206 37.83 -3.87 11.44
C GLU A 206 38.89 -3.30 10.48
N GLY A 207 38.54 -2.22 9.78
CA GLY A 207 39.40 -1.56 8.81
C GLY A 207 39.60 -2.33 7.49
N GLN A 208 39.08 -3.55 7.36
CA GLN A 208 39.20 -4.35 6.14
C GLN A 208 37.88 -4.37 5.35
N PRO A 209 37.90 -3.97 4.07
CA PRO A 209 36.72 -4.07 3.23
C PRO A 209 36.37 -5.55 2.97
N ALA A 210 35.10 -5.90 3.09
CA ALA A 210 34.61 -7.25 2.82
C ALA A 210 33.33 -7.20 1.97
N ARG A 211 33.19 -8.09 0.98
CA ARG A 211 31.94 -8.24 0.24
C ARG A 211 30.88 -8.82 1.15
N PHE A 212 29.64 -8.36 1.02
CA PHE A 212 28.55 -8.83 1.87
C PHE A 212 28.31 -10.34 1.70
N SER A 213 28.43 -10.87 0.48
CA SER A 213 28.33 -12.31 0.15
C SER A 213 29.43 -13.17 0.79
N ASP A 214 30.56 -12.58 1.16
CA ASP A 214 31.59 -13.28 1.90
C ASP A 214 31.25 -13.38 3.40
N LEU A 215 30.47 -12.41 3.91
CA LEU A 215 30.11 -12.29 5.32
C LEU A 215 28.84 -13.07 5.64
N VAL A 216 27.88 -13.10 4.71
CA VAL A 216 26.57 -13.72 4.91
C VAL A 216 26.11 -14.48 3.67
N ASP A 217 25.44 -15.60 3.90
CA ASP A 217 24.58 -16.21 2.88
C ASP A 217 23.17 -15.66 3.05
N ILE A 218 22.55 -15.26 1.95
CA ILE A 218 21.17 -14.76 1.93
C ILE A 218 20.40 -15.62 0.96
N ALA A 219 19.41 -16.34 1.47
CA ALA A 219 18.55 -17.18 0.67
C ALA A 219 17.10 -16.76 0.81
N LEU A 220 16.37 -16.78 -0.29
CA LEU A 220 14.92 -16.70 -0.29
C LEU A 220 14.35 -18.11 -0.41
N ARG A 221 13.59 -18.53 0.61
CA ARG A 221 12.94 -19.83 0.65
C ARG A 221 11.45 -19.69 0.41
N ASN A 222 10.89 -20.60 -0.38
CA ASN A 222 9.44 -20.76 -0.50
C ASN A 222 8.94 -21.80 0.51
N ASP A 223 8.36 -21.32 1.61
CA ASP A 223 7.68 -22.13 2.63
C ASP A 223 6.20 -22.38 2.28
N GLY A 224 5.74 -21.93 1.11
CA GLY A 224 4.41 -22.23 0.58
C GLY A 224 4.32 -23.63 -0.04
N ASP A 225 3.11 -23.95 -0.49
CA ASP A 225 2.75 -25.21 -1.14
C ASP A 225 2.64 -25.09 -2.68
N GLN A 226 2.82 -23.89 -3.22
CA GLN A 226 2.80 -23.62 -4.66
C GLN A 226 4.11 -23.00 -5.13
N PRO A 227 4.57 -23.30 -6.36
CA PRO A 227 5.69 -22.59 -6.97
C PRO A 227 5.43 -21.08 -7.08
N ILE A 228 6.47 -20.27 -6.88
CA ILE A 228 6.38 -18.80 -6.95
C ILE A 228 7.37 -18.27 -7.96
N GLU A 229 6.86 -17.53 -8.94
CA GLU A 229 7.68 -16.81 -9.90
C GLU A 229 8.10 -15.45 -9.34
N ILE A 230 9.40 -15.16 -9.39
CA ILE A 230 9.99 -13.89 -8.95
C ILE A 230 10.88 -13.35 -10.08
N ALA A 231 10.69 -12.09 -10.45
CA ALA A 231 11.55 -11.43 -11.42
C ALA A 231 12.95 -11.17 -10.85
N SER A 232 13.97 -11.28 -11.69
CA SER A 232 15.35 -10.97 -11.34
C SER A 232 15.49 -9.50 -10.93
N THR A 233 16.46 -9.27 -10.07
CA THR A 233 16.88 -7.97 -9.59
C THR A 233 17.82 -7.28 -10.61
N GLY A 234 17.29 -6.82 -11.75
CA GLY A 234 18.10 -6.16 -12.80
C GLY A 234 17.34 -5.09 -13.59
N ARG A 235 17.76 -3.81 -13.42
CA ARG A 235 17.26 -2.53 -14.00
C ARG A 235 15.81 -2.13 -13.72
N PRO A 236 15.47 -0.85 -13.52
CA PRO A 236 14.08 -0.39 -13.54
C PRO A 236 13.52 -0.52 -14.97
N ALA A 237 12.85 -1.62 -15.31
CA ALA A 237 11.93 -1.57 -16.43
C ALA A 237 10.78 -0.65 -16.01
N LEU A 238 10.86 0.61 -16.42
CA LEU A 238 9.76 1.57 -16.46
C LEU A 238 8.56 1.07 -17.31
N GLN A 239 8.59 -0.19 -17.75
CA GLN A 239 7.65 -0.82 -18.64
C GLN A 239 7.12 -2.09 -17.97
N HIS A 240 5.83 -2.06 -17.61
CA HIS A 240 4.96 -3.22 -17.37
C HIS A 240 4.95 -3.91 -16.00
N GLY A 241 4.74 -3.19 -14.90
CA GLY A 241 4.05 -3.76 -13.71
C GLY A 241 4.70 -4.98 -13.02
N LYS A 242 5.96 -5.32 -13.31
CA LYS A 242 6.66 -6.46 -12.69
C LYS A 242 7.31 -6.08 -11.36
N HIS A 243 7.40 -7.07 -10.47
CA HIS A 243 7.93 -6.92 -9.11
C HIS A 243 9.45 -6.77 -9.12
N TRP A 244 9.99 -5.76 -8.44
CA TRP A 244 11.44 -5.55 -8.30
C TRP A 244 11.90 -5.94 -6.92
N PRO A 245 12.60 -7.07 -6.74
CA PRO A 245 13.28 -7.32 -5.49
C PRO A 245 14.44 -6.32 -5.35
N SER A 246 14.63 -5.75 -4.16
CA SER A 246 15.86 -5.05 -3.81
C SER A 246 16.25 -5.41 -2.39
N LEU A 247 17.51 -5.79 -2.22
CA LEU A 247 18.08 -6.06 -0.91
C LEU A 247 18.38 -4.72 -0.24
N ARG A 248 17.83 -4.49 0.96
CA ARG A 248 18.21 -3.36 1.79
C ARG A 248 18.85 -3.84 3.07
N ILE A 249 20.06 -3.36 3.27
CA ILE A 249 20.80 -3.44 4.51
C ILE A 249 20.60 -2.10 5.21
N LEU A 250 19.92 -2.11 6.35
CA LEU A 250 19.82 -0.90 7.17
C LEU A 250 20.84 -1.01 8.29
N SER A 251 21.81 -0.11 8.32
CA SER A 251 22.60 0.13 9.53
C SER A 251 22.09 1.39 10.18
N ASN A 252 21.69 1.30 11.45
CA ASN A 252 21.46 2.48 12.29
C ASN A 252 22.79 3.14 12.72
N GLN A 253 23.92 2.51 12.41
CA GLN A 253 25.24 3.02 12.75
C GLN A 253 25.78 3.87 11.59
N ARG A 254 26.10 5.14 11.87
CA ARG A 254 26.73 6.08 10.92
C ARG A 254 28.09 5.62 10.36
N ARG A 255 28.59 4.46 10.80
CA ARG A 255 29.97 3.97 10.59
C ARG A 255 30.08 2.79 9.61
N LEU A 256 28.97 2.37 9.01
CA LEU A 256 28.98 1.36 7.95
C LEU A 256 28.91 2.06 6.60
N SER A 257 30.01 2.03 5.84
CA SER A 257 29.96 2.42 4.43
C SER A 257 29.49 1.22 3.61
N ILE A 258 28.52 1.45 2.73
CA ILE A 258 27.95 0.45 1.82
C ILE A 258 28.21 0.96 0.41
N ASP A 259 29.26 0.49 -0.24
CA ASP A 259 29.47 0.77 -1.65
C ASP A 259 28.57 -0.15 -2.47
N LYS A 260 27.67 0.43 -3.27
CA LYS A 260 26.68 -0.32 -4.04
C LYS A 260 27.21 -0.51 -5.45
N PRO A 261 27.44 -1.75 -5.91
CA PRO A 261 27.81 -1.97 -7.29
C PRO A 261 26.72 -1.43 -8.22
N THR A 262 27.13 -0.91 -9.37
CA THR A 262 26.22 -0.63 -10.48
C THR A 262 25.63 -1.98 -10.93
N PRO A 263 24.29 -2.15 -10.96
CA PRO A 263 23.69 -3.42 -11.37
C PRO A 263 24.15 -3.79 -12.79
N THR A 264 24.82 -4.94 -12.94
CA THR A 264 25.41 -5.39 -14.21
C THR A 264 24.51 -6.30 -15.04
N HIS A 265 23.36 -6.75 -14.50
CA HIS A 265 22.47 -7.67 -15.21
C HIS A 265 21.46 -6.92 -16.10
N ASP A 266 21.58 -7.15 -17.41
CA ASP A 266 20.72 -6.59 -18.46
C ASP A 266 19.41 -7.39 -18.68
N ARG A 267 19.10 -8.41 -17.87
CA ARG A 267 17.96 -9.30 -18.14
C ARG A 267 17.00 -9.42 -16.95
N GLY A 268 15.78 -8.94 -17.17
CA GLY A 268 14.59 -9.20 -16.34
C GLY A 268 14.06 -10.63 -16.49
N GLU A 269 14.95 -11.61 -16.36
CA GLU A 269 14.58 -13.03 -16.30
C GLU A 269 13.76 -13.29 -15.03
N SER A 270 12.73 -14.12 -15.13
CA SER A 270 12.01 -14.60 -13.95
C SER A 270 12.58 -15.94 -13.51
N PHE A 271 12.56 -16.19 -12.20
CA PHE A 271 12.91 -17.49 -11.60
C PHE A 271 11.71 -18.06 -10.89
N LEU A 272 11.53 -19.38 -11.01
CA LEU A 272 10.52 -20.12 -10.27
C LEU A 272 11.17 -20.72 -9.02
N ILE A 273 10.57 -20.50 -7.86
CA ILE A 273 10.99 -21.12 -6.59
C ILE A 273 9.93 -22.15 -6.21
N ASN A 274 10.27 -23.44 -6.28
CA ASN A 274 9.36 -24.51 -5.92
C ASN A 274 9.13 -24.59 -4.39
N PRO A 275 8.06 -25.23 -3.92
CA PRO A 275 7.84 -25.49 -2.50
C PRO A 275 9.06 -26.13 -1.82
N GLY A 276 9.52 -25.54 -0.72
CA GLY A 276 10.71 -25.95 0.03
C GLY A 276 12.05 -25.56 -0.58
N GLU A 277 12.07 -25.05 -1.81
CA GLU A 277 13.29 -24.60 -2.48
C GLU A 277 13.79 -23.28 -1.90
N SER A 278 15.12 -23.09 -1.93
CA SER A 278 15.78 -21.85 -1.55
C SER A 278 16.69 -21.39 -2.68
N ILE A 279 16.64 -20.10 -3.01
CA ILE A 279 17.54 -19.48 -3.99
C ILE A 279 18.48 -18.50 -3.27
N SER A 280 19.77 -18.49 -3.64
CA SER A 280 20.70 -17.49 -3.12
C SER A 280 20.45 -16.13 -3.78
N LEU A 281 20.45 -15.07 -2.97
CA LEU A 281 20.28 -13.67 -3.40
C LEU A 281 21.62 -12.90 -3.44
N VAL A 282 22.73 -13.56 -3.14
CA VAL A 282 24.09 -13.00 -3.12
C VAL A 282 25.08 -13.93 -3.82
N GLY A 283 26.27 -13.41 -4.16
CA GLY A 283 27.32 -14.16 -4.85
C GLY A 283 27.04 -14.35 -6.34
N ASP A 284 27.36 -15.53 -6.88
CA ASP A 284 27.28 -15.85 -8.31
C ASP A 284 25.91 -16.43 -8.75
N SER A 285 24.91 -16.37 -7.88
CA SER A 285 23.56 -16.86 -8.20
C SER A 285 22.94 -16.05 -9.35
N PRO A 286 22.19 -16.68 -10.28
CA PRO A 286 21.41 -15.94 -11.27
C PRO A 286 20.38 -14.98 -10.66
N ALA A 287 19.92 -15.29 -9.45
CA ALA A 287 19.02 -14.45 -8.68
C ALA A 287 19.77 -13.44 -7.77
N ALA A 288 21.11 -13.47 -7.76
CA ALA A 288 21.87 -12.47 -7.04
C ALA A 288 21.59 -11.11 -7.65
N SER A 289 21.05 -10.23 -6.81
CA SER A 289 21.08 -8.83 -7.14
C SER A 289 22.53 -8.40 -7.21
N GLY A 290 22.89 -7.55 -8.18
CA GLY A 290 24.19 -6.87 -8.20
C GLY A 290 24.43 -5.96 -6.99
N HIS A 291 23.81 -6.24 -5.84
CA HIS A 291 23.92 -5.59 -4.55
C HIS A 291 24.81 -6.40 -3.60
N ASP A 292 25.87 -6.99 -4.11
CA ASP A 292 26.93 -7.49 -3.24
C ASP A 292 27.82 -6.34 -2.78
N ALA A 293 27.28 -5.59 -1.81
CA ALA A 293 27.91 -4.38 -1.34
C ALA A 293 29.25 -4.69 -0.65
N VAL A 294 30.22 -3.79 -0.81
CA VAL A 294 31.44 -3.82 0.00
C VAL A 294 31.15 -3.09 1.30
N LEU A 295 31.31 -3.80 2.42
CA LEU A 295 31.20 -3.26 3.76
C LEU A 295 32.59 -2.88 4.28
N LEU A 296 32.68 -1.66 4.81
CA LEU A 296 33.84 -1.21 5.60
C LEU A 296 33.33 -0.72 6.95
N TYR A 297 33.95 -1.23 8.01
CA TYR A 297 33.66 -0.86 9.40
C TYR A 297 34.90 -0.27 10.07
N ASP A 298 34.74 0.91 10.63
CA ASP A 298 35.82 1.72 11.23
C ASP A 298 35.35 2.19 12.61
N SER A 299 35.65 1.41 13.67
CA SER A 299 35.26 1.72 15.05
C SER A 299 35.75 0.70 16.09
N GLU A 300 36.62 1.16 16.99
CA GLU A 300 37.22 0.36 18.08
C GLU A 300 36.24 -0.09 19.20
N LEU A 301 34.99 0.39 19.20
CA LEU A 301 34.12 0.32 20.38
C LEU A 301 33.05 -0.78 20.35
N ASN A 302 32.64 -1.31 19.18
CA ASN A 302 31.59 -2.33 19.12
C ASN A 302 32.13 -3.63 18.54
N ARG A 303 31.99 -4.72 19.31
CA ARG A 303 32.38 -6.07 18.89
C ARG A 303 31.33 -6.77 18.03
N SER A 304 30.19 -6.14 17.81
CA SER A 304 29.15 -6.66 16.92
C SER A 304 28.25 -5.57 16.35
N ILE A 305 27.65 -5.90 15.20
CA ILE A 305 26.71 -5.04 14.49
C ILE A 305 25.46 -5.87 14.20
N THR A 306 24.29 -5.39 14.61
CA THR A 306 23.02 -5.98 14.21
C THR A 306 22.63 -5.44 12.84
N VAL A 307 22.45 -6.34 11.87
CA VAL A 307 22.14 -5.99 10.49
C VAL A 307 20.79 -6.59 10.11
N PRO A 308 19.70 -5.81 10.12
CA PRO A 308 18.45 -6.24 9.53
C PRO A 308 18.56 -6.22 8.00
N VAL A 309 18.19 -7.34 7.39
CA VAL A 309 18.15 -7.51 5.94
C VAL A 309 16.70 -7.54 5.50
N PHE A 310 16.38 -6.78 4.45
CA PHE A 310 15.04 -6.75 3.88
C PHE A 310 15.11 -7.07 2.39
N MET A 311 14.20 -7.93 1.93
CA MET A 311 13.90 -8.04 0.52
C MET A 311 12.67 -7.20 0.22
N LEU A 312 12.83 -6.17 -0.59
CA LEU A 312 11.72 -5.29 -0.98
C LEU A 312 11.19 -5.66 -2.35
N PHE A 313 9.90 -5.87 -2.49
CA PHE A 313 9.23 -5.97 -3.78
C PHE A 313 8.51 -4.66 -4.07
N ARG A 314 8.78 -4.05 -5.22
CA ARG A 314 8.11 -2.81 -5.64
C ARG A 314 7.22 -3.05 -6.86
N GLN A 315 6.07 -2.42 -6.86
CA GLN A 315 5.23 -2.17 -8.03
C GLN A 315 4.77 -0.70 -8.02
N PRO A 316 4.31 -0.14 -9.15
CA PRO A 316 3.67 1.18 -9.14
C PRO A 316 2.58 1.26 -8.08
N GLY A 317 2.68 2.22 -7.16
CA GLY A 317 1.69 2.45 -6.10
C GLY A 317 1.89 1.64 -4.81
N TRP A 318 2.74 0.60 -4.76
CA TRP A 318 2.92 -0.17 -3.52
C TRP A 318 4.31 -0.83 -3.35
N ARG A 319 4.63 -1.13 -2.09
CA ARG A 319 5.89 -1.76 -1.66
C ARG A 319 5.61 -2.86 -0.63
N TYR A 320 6.17 -4.04 -0.85
CA TYR A 320 6.19 -5.14 0.10
C TYR A 320 7.61 -5.39 0.59
N GLU A 321 7.74 -5.87 1.83
CA GLU A 321 9.02 -6.15 2.46
C GLU A 321 8.96 -7.53 3.12
N ILE A 322 9.95 -8.36 2.82
CA ILE A 322 10.26 -9.57 3.58
C ILE A 322 11.42 -9.22 4.51
N PRO A 323 11.17 -8.97 5.80
CA PRO A 323 12.25 -8.83 6.76
C PRO A 323 12.88 -10.21 7.01
N SER A 324 14.20 -10.25 7.17
CA SER A 324 14.85 -11.35 7.88
C SER A 324 14.71 -11.14 9.39
N GLU A 325 14.98 -12.19 10.16
CA GLU A 325 15.42 -11.99 11.54
C GLU A 325 16.70 -11.13 11.52
N PRO A 326 16.87 -10.15 12.42
CA PRO A 326 18.11 -9.39 12.51
C PRO A 326 19.26 -10.35 12.80
N ILE A 327 20.34 -10.25 12.03
CA ILE A 327 21.55 -11.04 12.28
C ILE A 327 22.58 -10.20 13.02
N GLU A 328 23.39 -10.86 13.84
CA GLU A 328 24.55 -10.25 14.48
C GLU A 328 25.81 -10.60 13.69
N LEU A 329 26.49 -9.59 13.16
CA LEU A 329 27.82 -9.73 12.59
C LEU A 329 28.84 -9.40 13.66
N VAL A 330 29.64 -10.39 14.04
CA VAL A 330 30.76 -10.20 14.96
C VAL A 330 31.86 -9.42 14.24
N VAL A 331 32.39 -8.39 14.90
CA VAL A 331 33.50 -7.57 14.42
C VAL A 331 34.75 -7.97 15.19
N ARG A 332 35.78 -8.41 14.50
CA ARG A 332 37.11 -8.66 15.08
C ARG A 332 38.03 -7.46 14.85
N PRO A 333 38.92 -7.14 15.80
CA PRO A 333 39.95 -6.14 15.59
C PRO A 333 40.79 -6.47 14.36
N GLY A 334 41.13 -5.45 13.58
CA GLY A 334 42.13 -5.56 12.52
C GLY A 334 43.51 -5.82 13.11
N GLU A 335 44.39 -6.46 12.35
CA GLU A 335 45.81 -6.49 12.70
C GLU A 335 46.37 -5.07 12.63
N PRO A 336 47.20 -4.64 13.60
CA PRO A 336 47.83 -3.33 13.54
C PRO A 336 48.67 -3.23 12.26
N PRO A 337 48.68 -2.08 11.56
CA PRO A 337 49.47 -1.91 10.36
C PRO A 337 50.95 -2.19 10.69
N SER A 338 51.53 -3.14 9.96
CA SER A 338 52.93 -3.58 10.11
C SER A 338 53.94 -2.52 9.70
#